data_AF-A0AAQ1P6C7-F1
#
_entry.id   AF-A0AAQ1P6C7-F1
#
_cell.length_a   1.000
_cell.length_b   1.000
_cell.length_c   1.000
_cell.angle_alpha   90.00
_cell.angle_beta   90.00
_cell.angle_gamma   90.00
#
_symmetry.space_group_name_H-M   'P 1'
#
loop_
_entity.id
_entity.type
_entity.pdbx_description
1 polymer ?
#
loop_
_entity_poly.entity_id
_entity_poly.type
_entity_poly.pdbx_seq_one_letter_code
_entity_poly.pdbx_strand_id
1 'polypeptide(L)'
;MFSFAFPSRLAMKTRSRLLAWLPAILLGPVLALCSTLALAEAPAEATKALHLLDYIGADYPPTVQDGKVIDDGEYREQQEFSAVLADRRSP
;
A
#
# COMPACT_ATOMS: atom_id res chain seq x y z
N MET A 1 -58.78 -29.45 36.93
CA MET A 1 -58.12 -28.26 36.35
C MET A 1 -56.62 -28.42 36.53
N PHE A 2 -55.91 -28.91 35.51
CA PHE A 2 -54.43 -28.98 35.53
C PHE A 2 -53.89 -27.83 34.70
N SER A 3 -53.24 -26.88 35.35
CA SER A 3 -52.63 -25.72 34.70
C SER A 3 -51.22 -26.09 34.23
N PHE A 4 -50.99 -26.08 32.92
CA PHE A 4 -49.66 -26.20 32.33
C PHE A 4 -48.99 -24.82 32.34
N ALA A 5 -47.98 -24.63 33.19
CA ALA A 5 -47.08 -23.50 33.08
C ALA A 5 -45.98 -23.86 32.06
N PHE A 6 -46.01 -23.24 30.89
CA PHE A 6 -44.94 -23.35 29.89
C PHE A 6 -43.83 -22.33 30.23
N PRO A 7 -42.60 -22.75 30.58
CA PRO A 7 -41.52 -21.79 30.71
C PRO A 7 -40.99 -21.45 29.30
N SER A 8 -41.02 -20.17 28.99
CA SER A 8 -40.57 -19.53 27.77
C SER A 8 -39.11 -19.88 27.41
N ARG A 9 -38.90 -20.84 26.50
CA ARG A 9 -37.58 -21.12 25.88
C ARG A 9 -37.17 -20.07 24.83
N LEU A 10 -37.23 -18.79 25.15
CA LEU A 10 -36.82 -17.73 24.21
C LEU A 10 -35.69 -16.83 24.72
N ALA A 11 -35.38 -16.84 26.03
CA ALA A 11 -34.35 -15.96 26.58
C ALA A 11 -32.90 -16.49 26.45
N MET A 12 -32.69 -17.78 26.15
CA MET A 12 -31.34 -18.38 26.12
C MET A 12 -30.61 -18.28 24.78
N LYS A 13 -31.32 -18.01 23.67
CA LYS A 13 -30.72 -18.03 22.32
C LYS A 13 -29.96 -16.73 21.99
N THR A 14 -30.36 -15.62 22.59
CA THR A 14 -29.78 -14.29 22.35
C THR A 14 -28.45 -14.10 23.09
N ARG A 15 -28.36 -14.57 24.34
CA ARG A 15 -27.12 -14.50 25.15
C ARG A 15 -25.98 -15.30 24.53
N SER A 16 -26.27 -16.48 23.97
CA SER A 16 -25.29 -17.31 23.26
C SER A 16 -24.72 -16.64 22.01
N ARG A 17 -25.56 -15.90 21.25
CA ARG A 17 -25.10 -15.12 20.09
C ARG A 17 -24.24 -13.94 20.50
N LEU A 18 -24.57 -13.26 21.59
CA LEU A 18 -23.76 -12.15 22.11
C LEU A 18 -22.39 -12.63 22.62
N LEU A 19 -22.34 -13.77 23.31
CA LEU A 19 -21.09 -14.40 23.75
C LEU A 19 -20.23 -14.90 22.58
N ALA A 20 -20.84 -15.39 21.49
CA ALA A 20 -20.11 -15.80 20.30
C ALA A 20 -19.44 -14.62 19.55
N TRP A 21 -19.94 -13.40 19.75
CA TRP A 21 -19.41 -12.18 19.11
C TRP A 21 -18.39 -11.43 19.97
N LEU A 22 -18.28 -11.75 21.27
CA LEU A 22 -17.26 -11.18 22.17
C LEU A 22 -15.83 -11.22 21.61
N PRO A 23 -15.31 -12.34 21.06
CA PRO A 23 -13.97 -12.34 20.50
C PRO A 23 -13.85 -11.43 19.27
N ALA A 24 -14.86 -11.37 18.40
CA ALA A 24 -14.85 -10.47 17.25
C ALA A 24 -14.90 -8.99 17.65
N ILE A 25 -15.68 -8.67 18.70
CA ILE A 25 -15.80 -7.31 19.25
C ILE A 25 -14.51 -6.89 19.98
N LEU A 26 -13.81 -7.83 20.63
CA LEU A 26 -12.55 -7.54 21.32
C LEU A 26 -11.35 -7.47 20.36
N LEU A 27 -11.30 -8.38 19.38
CA LEU A 27 -10.19 -8.49 18.44
C LEU A 27 -10.31 -7.47 17.29
N GLY A 28 -11.52 -7.08 16.91
CA GLY A 28 -11.78 -6.13 15.83
C GLY A 28 -11.08 -4.76 16.03
N PRO A 29 -11.22 -4.09 17.18
CA PRO A 29 -10.54 -2.84 17.47
C PRO A 29 -9.01 -2.98 17.52
N VAL A 30 -8.51 -4.10 18.04
CA VAL A 30 -7.06 -4.40 18.09
C VAL A 30 -6.51 -4.56 16.68
N LEU A 31 -7.19 -5.33 15.81
CA LEU A 31 -6.81 -5.49 14.41
C LEU A 31 -6.90 -4.16 13.65
N ALA A 32 -7.93 -3.36 13.90
CA ALA A 32 -8.08 -2.03 13.30
C ALA A 32 -6.94 -1.08 13.73
N LEU A 33 -6.54 -1.10 15.01
CA LEU A 33 -5.39 -0.35 15.51
C LEU A 33 -4.07 -0.85 14.93
N CYS A 34 -3.90 -2.17 14.79
CA CYS A 34 -2.69 -2.75 14.21
C CYS A 34 -2.59 -2.51 12.70
N SER A 35 -3.69 -2.22 12.01
CA SER A 35 -3.71 -1.98 10.56
C SER A 35 -2.96 -0.71 10.14
N THR A 36 -2.84 0.28 11.05
CA THR A 36 -2.10 1.53 10.78
C THR A 36 -0.61 1.45 11.11
N LEU A 37 -0.16 0.38 11.78
CA LEU A 37 1.25 0.18 12.11
C LEU A 37 2.09 -0.30 10.92
N ALA A 38 1.45 -0.70 9.83
CA ALA A 38 2.10 -1.07 8.58
C ALA A 38 2.18 0.12 7.62
N LEU A 39 2.85 1.20 8.03
CA LEU A 39 3.29 2.23 7.09
C LEU A 39 4.61 1.77 6.49
N ALA A 40 4.59 1.28 5.25
CA ALA A 40 5.81 1.04 4.50
C ALA A 40 6.35 2.40 4.03
N GLU A 41 7.41 2.89 4.66
CA GLU A 41 8.22 3.96 4.08
C GLU A 41 8.73 3.46 2.73
N ALA A 42 8.58 4.26 1.67
CA ALA A 42 9.24 3.94 0.42
C ALA A 42 10.75 3.85 0.71
N PRO A 43 11.43 2.75 0.32
CA PRO A 43 12.87 2.66 0.56
C PRO A 43 13.52 3.90 -0.07
N ALA A 44 14.48 4.51 0.63
CA ALA A 44 15.07 5.80 0.24
C ALA A 44 15.56 5.77 -1.21
N GLU A 45 16.00 4.61 -1.66
CA GLU A 45 16.41 4.36 -3.02
C GLU A 45 15.22 4.41 -4.00
N ALA A 46 14.02 3.90 -3.69
CA ALA A 46 12.84 4.05 -4.56
C ALA A 46 12.52 5.53 -4.82
N THR A 47 12.56 6.36 -3.79
CA THR A 47 12.42 7.82 -3.92
C THR A 47 13.50 8.41 -4.82
N LYS A 48 14.76 8.00 -4.66
CA LYS A 48 15.86 8.42 -5.55
C LYS A 48 15.64 8.02 -7.01
N ALA A 49 15.15 6.80 -7.26
CA ALA A 49 14.90 6.34 -8.62
C ALA A 49 13.77 7.12 -9.31
N LEU A 50 12.70 7.43 -8.56
CA LEU A 50 11.64 8.30 -9.06
C LEU A 50 12.17 9.69 -9.39
N HIS A 51 13.00 10.27 -8.51
CA HIS A 51 13.59 11.58 -8.76
C HIS A 51 14.48 11.61 -10.02
N LEU A 52 15.30 10.58 -10.25
CA LEU A 52 16.10 10.47 -11.48
C LEU A 52 15.24 10.29 -12.73
N LEU A 53 14.15 9.53 -12.62
CA LEU A 53 13.19 9.36 -13.71
C LEU A 53 12.48 10.67 -14.04
N ASP A 54 12.09 11.45 -13.03
CA ASP A 54 11.48 12.77 -13.19
C ASP A 54 12.44 13.73 -13.91
N TYR A 55 13.73 13.72 -13.54
CA TYR A 55 14.76 14.53 -14.19
C TYR A 55 14.90 14.16 -15.67
N ILE A 56 15.12 12.87 -15.99
CA ILE A 56 15.23 12.40 -17.38
C ILE A 56 13.95 12.72 -18.16
N GLY A 57 12.77 12.52 -17.57
CA GLY A 57 11.50 12.77 -18.23
C GLY A 57 11.24 14.24 -18.56
N ALA A 58 11.61 15.15 -17.66
CA ALA A 58 11.46 16.58 -17.86
C ALA A 58 12.41 17.12 -18.93
N ASP A 59 13.65 16.60 -18.96
CA ASP A 59 14.71 17.16 -19.79
C ASP A 59 14.90 16.39 -21.11
N TYR A 60 14.30 15.22 -21.29
CA TYR A 60 14.38 14.50 -22.56
C TYR A 60 13.78 15.28 -23.75
N PRO A 61 12.59 15.93 -23.67
CA PRO A 61 12.03 16.68 -24.80
C PRO A 61 12.90 17.83 -25.34
N PRO A 62 13.55 18.68 -24.51
CA PRO A 62 14.48 19.67 -25.03
C PRO A 62 15.82 19.07 -25.48
N THR A 63 16.17 17.85 -25.08
CA THR A 63 17.43 17.17 -25.48
C THR A 63 17.31 16.35 -26.76
N VAL A 64 16.15 15.73 -26.99
CA VAL A 64 15.86 14.89 -28.16
C VAL A 64 14.57 15.33 -28.83
N GLN A 65 14.67 15.77 -30.08
CA GLN A 65 13.54 16.19 -30.90
C GLN A 65 13.51 15.40 -32.20
N ASP A 66 12.31 14.95 -32.60
CA ASP A 66 12.11 14.12 -33.81
C ASP A 66 13.05 12.89 -33.88
N GLY A 67 13.38 12.30 -32.72
CA GLY A 67 14.28 11.16 -32.61
C GLY A 67 15.76 11.49 -32.82
N LYS A 68 16.15 12.77 -32.85
CA LYS A 68 17.53 13.22 -32.97
C LYS A 68 17.97 13.89 -31.68
N VAL A 69 19.18 13.57 -31.26
CA VAL A 69 19.86 14.30 -30.17
C VAL A 69 20.21 15.69 -30.69
N ILE A 70 19.72 16.71 -30.00
CA ILE A 70 19.98 18.12 -30.32
C ILE A 70 20.86 18.80 -29.27
N ASP A 71 21.03 18.17 -28.10
CA ASP A 71 22.01 18.53 -27.08
C ASP A 71 22.78 17.26 -26.65
N ASP A 72 23.98 17.07 -27.20
CA ASP A 72 24.82 15.91 -26.91
C ASP A 72 25.32 15.88 -25.46
N GLY A 73 25.48 17.05 -24.84
CA GLY A 73 25.95 17.18 -23.47
C GLY A 73 24.90 16.66 -22.50
N GLU A 74 23.70 17.19 -22.60
CA GLU A 74 22.56 16.79 -21.77
C GLU A 74 22.18 15.33 -22.04
N TYR A 75 22.23 14.88 -23.29
CA TYR A 75 21.92 13.49 -23.63
C TYR A 75 22.92 12.49 -23.02
N ARG A 76 24.19 12.88 -22.89
CA ARG A 76 25.18 12.06 -22.18
C ARG A 76 24.86 11.98 -20.69
N GLU A 77 24.48 13.08 -20.05
CA GLU A 77 24.09 13.08 -18.63
C GLU A 77 22.85 12.22 -18.38
N GLN A 78 21.83 12.31 -19.26
CA GLN A 78 20.65 11.45 -19.20
C GLN A 78 20.99 9.96 -19.32
N GLN A 79 21.97 9.60 -20.15
CA GLN A 79 22.48 8.23 -20.24
C GLN A 79 23.20 7.78 -18.97
N GLU A 80 23.99 8.65 -18.35
CA GLU A 80 24.66 8.37 -17.07
C GLU A 80 23.64 8.11 -15.95
N PHE A 81 22.56 8.91 -15.86
CA PHE A 81 21.47 8.66 -14.91
C PHE A 81 20.68 7.39 -15.21
N SER A 82 20.46 7.09 -16.49
CA SER A 82 19.81 5.86 -16.94
C SER A 82 20.63 4.62 -16.55
N ALA A 83 21.96 4.70 -16.63
CA ALA A 83 22.86 3.63 -16.19
C ALA A 83 22.76 3.38 -14.68
N VAL A 84 22.68 4.43 -13.86
CA VAL A 84 22.45 4.31 -12.41
C VAL A 84 21.14 3.58 -12.09
N LEU A 85 20.08 3.87 -12.85
CA LEU A 85 18.79 3.18 -12.71
C LEU A 85 18.85 1.71 -13.14
N ALA A 86 19.57 1.41 -14.23
CA ALA A 86 19.70 0.07 -14.77
C ALA A 86 20.54 -0.85 -13.88
N ASP A 87 21.67 -0.36 -13.34
CA ASP A 87 22.54 -1.09 -12.42
C ASP A 87 21.73 -1.60 -11.20
N ARG A 88 20.88 -0.73 -10.67
CA ARG A 88 20.01 -1.07 -9.53
C ARG A 88 18.92 -2.11 -9.84
N ARG A 89 18.55 -2.28 -11.10
CA ARG A 89 17.53 -3.28 -11.50
C ARG A 89 18.11 -4.69 -11.62
N SER A 90 19.44 -4.83 -11.62
CA SER A 90 20.11 -6.13 -11.61
C SER A 90 19.92 -6.80 -10.23
N PRO A 91 19.44 -8.06 -10.19
CA PRO A 91 19.16 -8.80 -8.95
C PRO A 91 20.40 -9.14 -8.13
#